data_AF-A0A401GA48-F1
#
_entry.id   AF-A0A401GA48-F1
#
_cell.length_a   1.000
_cell.length_b   1.000
_cell.length_c   1.000
_cell.angle_alpha   90.00
_cell.angle_beta   90.00
_cell.angle_gamma   90.00
#
_symmetry.space_group_name_H-M   'P 1'
#
loop_
_entity.id
_entity.type
_entity.pdbx_description
1 polymer ?
#
loop_
_entity_poly.entity_id
_entity_poly.type
_entity_poly.pdbx_seq_one_letter_code
_entity_poly.pdbx_strand_id
1 'polypeptide(L)'
;MRLMEPEDYSLPPITAPSSPKFTRRFKDCIHDYMPFNRKICHIIDTPQFQRLRNIKQLGTSYHVWPTASHNRFEHSLGVAYLSMILAQHLQQSQPELRITQRDIDCVTIAGLCHDLGHGPWSHVWDGQFIRRALPGATWQHEHASDMMFDALIQGCQMEADKKDVTFIKALIGGDKSMCPLEKQFLFDIVANKRNGLDVDKFDYIARDNHAVDVKGNLSLTRLIHSSRVINDEICYDIKDANQVYELCWTRFSLHKRIYNHKTAKAIEYMLVDALLLADRHLNFSRHIYDPAKFLYLTDHLRTQIESSEEPELAEARAIFFRITTRNLYRMVDYKVFEWSYIDHCRRYFTPERIVDAVKRLPATLLASREVEDLDTEEGEGEGKSEGVGEPIDGDIAALEPRHVIVDLSRMHYGMKDKNPLDSVKFYSKQHPNRSRKAELGDISLLMPQTFGEVLLRVYTRDPRFYGLIQAGYRELLAHSNEEFEEAREDADVLPLSLSPPITEAPSTPRPAQRSMSRVASGARLFGGEEPGTGTSGKTWSNNAFTSVPTNYKLPQSPSAERAQIAARRSSKRKERDGSPPVPTRKSTRRA
;
A
#
# COMPACT_ATOMS: atom_id res chain seq x y z
N MET A 1 -42.13 12.84 5.22
CA MET A 1 -42.08 11.41 4.81
C MET A 1 -42.30 10.57 6.06
N ARG A 2 -42.98 9.41 5.99
CA ARG A 2 -42.88 8.39 7.05
C ARG A 2 -41.51 7.73 6.88
N LEU A 3 -40.78 7.49 7.97
CA LEU A 3 -39.62 6.59 7.92
C LEU A 3 -40.16 5.19 7.66
N MET A 4 -39.64 4.52 6.63
CA MET A 4 -40.09 3.16 6.29
C MET A 4 -39.71 2.20 7.42
N GLU A 5 -40.60 1.28 7.74
CA GLU A 5 -40.45 0.40 8.89
C GLU A 5 -39.76 -0.91 8.49
N PRO A 6 -39.15 -1.68 9.42
CA PRO A 6 -38.28 -2.80 9.07
C PRO A 6 -38.92 -3.87 8.15
N GLU A 7 -40.25 -4.00 8.20
CA GLU A 7 -41.04 -4.90 7.36
C GLU A 7 -41.03 -4.48 5.88
N ASP A 8 -40.96 -3.17 5.58
CA ASP A 8 -40.89 -2.62 4.22
C ASP A 8 -39.59 -3.01 3.48
N TYR A 9 -38.56 -3.46 4.21
CA TYR A 9 -37.24 -3.83 3.67
C TYR A 9 -37.06 -5.34 3.43
N SER A 10 -38.09 -6.15 3.65
CA SER A 10 -37.99 -7.60 3.49
C SER A 10 -37.70 -8.01 2.03
N LEU A 11 -36.47 -8.43 1.76
CA LEU A 11 -36.13 -9.13 0.52
C LEU A 11 -37.03 -10.37 0.40
N PRO A 12 -37.52 -10.71 -0.81
CA PRO A 12 -38.43 -11.85 -0.97
C PRO A 12 -37.77 -13.13 -0.46
N PRO A 13 -38.47 -13.93 0.38
CA PRO A 13 -37.89 -15.10 1.04
C PRO A 13 -37.38 -16.12 0.02
N ILE A 14 -36.42 -16.96 0.44
CA ILE A 14 -35.69 -17.86 -0.45
C ILE A 14 -36.59 -19.00 -0.96
N THR A 15 -37.39 -18.69 -1.97
CA THR A 15 -38.16 -19.67 -2.73
C THR A 15 -37.20 -20.60 -3.49
N ALA A 16 -37.48 -21.90 -3.38
CA ALA A 16 -36.70 -22.97 -3.97
C ALA A 16 -37.56 -23.76 -4.98
N PRO A 17 -36.95 -24.40 -6.01
CA PRO A 17 -35.74 -23.97 -6.71
C PRO A 17 -35.91 -24.02 -8.24
N SER A 18 -35.95 -22.86 -8.90
CA SER A 18 -35.93 -22.79 -10.37
C SER A 18 -34.50 -22.67 -10.92
N SER A 19 -33.96 -23.82 -11.39
CA SER A 19 -32.63 -24.05 -11.99
C SER A 19 -31.44 -24.23 -11.02
N PRO A 20 -30.45 -25.12 -11.32
CA PRO A 20 -29.39 -25.48 -10.36
C PRO A 20 -28.14 -24.61 -10.38
N LYS A 21 -28.07 -23.56 -11.24
CA LYS A 21 -26.85 -22.78 -11.49
C LYS A 21 -27.11 -21.28 -11.68
N PHE A 22 -27.78 -20.63 -10.71
CA PHE A 22 -27.79 -19.17 -10.68
C PHE A 22 -26.39 -18.66 -10.29
N THR A 23 -25.70 -18.06 -11.25
CA THR A 23 -24.40 -17.40 -11.07
C THR A 23 -24.44 -16.04 -11.75
N ARG A 24 -24.48 -14.96 -10.97
CA ARG A 24 -24.35 -13.60 -11.49
C ARG A 24 -22.87 -13.33 -11.75
N ARG A 25 -22.55 -12.69 -12.88
CA ARG A 25 -21.18 -12.24 -13.19
C ARG A 25 -21.13 -10.73 -13.09
N PHE A 26 -20.21 -10.20 -12.30
CA PHE A 26 -19.88 -8.78 -12.26
C PHE A 26 -18.72 -8.53 -13.20
N LYS A 27 -18.81 -7.45 -14.00
CA LYS A 27 -17.70 -6.96 -14.82
C LYS A 27 -16.92 -5.93 -14.00
N ASP A 28 -15.65 -6.20 -13.77
CA ASP A 28 -14.69 -5.36 -13.05
C ASP A 28 -13.53 -4.93 -13.97
N CYS A 29 -12.82 -3.87 -13.57
CA CYS A 29 -11.65 -3.36 -14.27
C CYS A 29 -10.35 -4.13 -13.93
N ILE A 30 -10.27 -4.75 -12.74
CA ILE A 30 -9.08 -5.48 -12.27
C ILE A 30 -9.21 -6.98 -12.55
N HIS A 31 -10.35 -7.57 -12.21
CA HIS A 31 -10.56 -9.03 -12.20
C HIS A 31 -11.35 -9.59 -13.39
N ASP A 32 -11.66 -8.75 -14.38
CA ASP A 32 -12.53 -9.04 -15.52
C ASP A 32 -13.95 -9.52 -15.12
N TYR A 33 -14.25 -10.82 -15.17
CA TYR A 33 -15.58 -11.35 -14.82
C TYR A 33 -15.57 -12.15 -13.52
N MET A 34 -16.10 -11.55 -12.45
CA MET A 34 -16.21 -12.17 -11.13
C MET A 34 -17.56 -12.92 -10.99
N PRO A 35 -17.58 -14.27 -10.88
CA PRO A 35 -18.80 -15.06 -10.80
C PRO A 35 -19.20 -15.34 -9.33
N PHE A 36 -20.41 -14.98 -8.93
CA PHE A 36 -20.93 -15.23 -7.58
C PHE A 36 -22.23 -16.04 -7.58
N ASN A 37 -22.38 -16.92 -6.57
CA ASN A 37 -23.56 -17.78 -6.41
C ASN A 37 -24.76 -17.02 -5.79
N ARG A 38 -25.95 -17.64 -5.77
CA ARG A 38 -27.19 -17.02 -5.25
C ARG A 38 -27.07 -16.50 -3.81
N LYS A 39 -26.35 -17.19 -2.90
CA LYS A 39 -26.17 -16.74 -1.49
C LYS A 39 -25.39 -15.43 -1.44
N ILE A 40 -24.23 -15.41 -2.11
CA ILE A 40 -23.36 -14.21 -2.17
C ILE A 40 -24.11 -13.05 -2.84
N CYS A 41 -24.90 -13.33 -3.88
CA CYS A 41 -25.70 -12.30 -4.54
C CYS A 41 -26.79 -11.69 -3.64
N HIS A 42 -27.46 -12.50 -2.81
CA HIS A 42 -28.46 -12.04 -1.85
C HIS A 42 -27.87 -11.07 -0.84
N ILE A 43 -26.66 -11.37 -0.33
CA ILE A 43 -25.90 -10.48 0.58
C ILE A 43 -25.48 -9.18 -0.13
N ILE A 44 -25.02 -9.27 -1.39
CA ILE A 44 -24.67 -8.07 -2.20
C ILE A 44 -25.89 -7.17 -2.39
N ASP A 45 -27.08 -7.72 -2.61
CA ASP A 45 -28.29 -6.95 -2.96
C ASP A 45 -29.01 -6.32 -1.73
N THR A 46 -28.33 -6.25 -0.58
CA THR A 46 -28.83 -5.62 0.65
C THR A 46 -28.56 -4.12 0.72
N PRO A 47 -29.40 -3.31 1.42
CA PRO A 47 -29.07 -1.91 1.73
C PRO A 47 -27.70 -1.75 2.41
N GLN A 48 -27.38 -2.65 3.35
CA GLN A 48 -26.15 -2.67 4.14
C GLN A 48 -24.89 -2.79 3.27
N PHE A 49 -24.92 -3.62 2.22
CA PHE A 49 -23.79 -3.74 1.28
C PHE A 49 -23.83 -2.67 0.17
N GLN A 50 -25.00 -2.35 -0.39
CA GLN A 50 -25.14 -1.32 -1.43
C GLN A 50 -24.72 0.08 -0.94
N ARG A 51 -24.82 0.35 0.38
CA ARG A 51 -24.24 1.52 1.07
C ARG A 51 -22.79 1.82 0.65
N LEU A 52 -21.97 0.79 0.47
CA LEU A 52 -20.53 0.93 0.17
C LEU A 52 -20.25 1.60 -1.19
N ARG A 53 -21.26 1.78 -2.05
CA ARG A 53 -21.14 2.58 -3.29
C ARG A 53 -20.98 4.07 -3.02
N ASN A 54 -21.40 4.54 -1.86
CA ASN A 54 -21.43 5.95 -1.47
C ASN A 54 -20.29 6.31 -0.51
N ILE A 55 -19.22 5.50 -0.48
CA ILE A 55 -18.04 5.68 0.38
C ILE A 55 -16.77 5.48 -0.45
N LYS A 56 -16.05 6.58 -0.72
CA LYS A 56 -14.80 6.59 -1.48
C LYS A 56 -13.73 5.71 -0.80
N GLN A 57 -13.10 4.83 -1.58
CA GLN A 57 -12.00 3.97 -1.10
C GLN A 57 -10.87 4.81 -0.49
N LEU A 58 -10.44 5.84 -1.23
CA LEU A 58 -9.31 6.72 -0.91
C LEU A 58 -9.71 8.08 -0.33
N GLY A 59 -10.95 8.21 0.17
CA GLY A 59 -11.46 9.41 0.84
C GLY A 59 -11.23 10.69 0.04
N THR A 60 -10.41 11.61 0.58
CA THR A 60 -10.12 12.91 -0.03
C THR A 60 -9.11 12.86 -1.18
N SER A 61 -8.43 11.73 -1.41
CA SER A 61 -7.46 11.58 -2.51
C SER A 61 -8.08 11.79 -3.89
N TYR A 62 -9.39 11.59 -4.03
CA TYR A 62 -10.20 11.94 -5.20
C TYR A 62 -10.07 13.42 -5.61
N HIS A 63 -9.83 14.33 -4.65
CA HIS A 63 -9.59 15.76 -4.90
C HIS A 63 -8.14 16.08 -5.34
N VAL A 64 -7.31 15.06 -5.58
CA VAL A 64 -5.96 15.14 -6.16
C VAL A 64 -5.85 14.27 -7.41
N TRP A 65 -6.41 13.07 -7.37
CA TRP A 65 -6.56 12.15 -8.51
C TRP A 65 -8.04 12.00 -8.89
N PRO A 66 -8.55 12.74 -9.90
CA PRO A 66 -9.96 12.65 -10.31
C PRO A 66 -10.40 11.26 -10.77
N THR A 67 -9.44 10.40 -11.17
CA THR A 67 -9.66 9.00 -11.53
C THR A 67 -9.82 8.06 -10.33
N ALA A 68 -9.37 8.47 -9.13
CA ALA A 68 -9.59 7.76 -7.85
C ALA A 68 -11.02 7.94 -7.33
N SER A 69 -11.99 7.68 -8.20
CA SER A 69 -13.42 7.85 -7.98
C SER A 69 -14.10 6.59 -7.42
N HIS A 70 -13.35 5.51 -7.24
CA HIS A 70 -13.82 4.20 -6.78
C HIS A 70 -14.16 4.19 -5.29
N ASN A 71 -14.97 3.20 -4.94
CA ASN A 71 -15.69 3.08 -3.68
C ASN A 71 -15.45 1.72 -3.04
N ARG A 72 -15.78 1.60 -1.74
CA ARG A 72 -15.61 0.38 -0.95
C ARG A 72 -16.38 -0.83 -1.51
N PHE A 73 -17.46 -0.60 -2.29
CA PHE A 73 -18.29 -1.64 -2.91
C PHE A 73 -17.51 -2.52 -3.90
N GLU A 74 -16.92 -1.92 -4.94
CA GLU A 74 -16.18 -2.66 -5.98
C GLU A 74 -14.89 -3.30 -5.45
N HIS A 75 -14.25 -2.67 -4.45
CA HIS A 75 -13.18 -3.28 -3.67
C HIS A 75 -13.64 -4.53 -2.92
N SER A 76 -14.72 -4.45 -2.14
CA SER A 76 -15.29 -5.59 -1.39
C SER A 76 -15.70 -6.76 -2.31
N LEU A 77 -16.21 -6.48 -3.52
CA LEU A 77 -16.44 -7.50 -4.53
C LEU A 77 -15.14 -8.17 -5.01
N GLY A 78 -14.07 -7.40 -5.22
CA GLY A 78 -12.75 -7.90 -5.58
C GLY A 78 -12.13 -8.78 -4.49
N VAL A 79 -12.18 -8.34 -3.23
CA VAL A 79 -11.72 -9.11 -2.06
C VAL A 79 -12.52 -10.43 -1.93
N ALA A 80 -13.85 -10.40 -2.08
CA ALA A 80 -14.68 -11.61 -2.10
C ALA A 80 -14.28 -12.57 -3.24
N TYR A 81 -14.01 -12.06 -4.44
CA TYR A 81 -13.56 -12.86 -5.57
C TYR A 81 -12.20 -13.50 -5.32
N LEU A 82 -11.20 -12.74 -4.86
CA LEU A 82 -9.88 -13.27 -4.54
C LEU A 82 -9.92 -14.28 -3.39
N SER A 83 -10.73 -14.04 -2.35
CA SER A 83 -11.02 -15.00 -1.27
C SER A 83 -11.53 -16.33 -1.82
N MET A 84 -12.52 -16.30 -2.71
CA MET A 84 -13.10 -17.48 -3.34
C MET A 84 -12.07 -18.24 -4.19
N ILE A 85 -11.32 -17.54 -5.04
CA ILE A 85 -10.35 -18.15 -5.96
C ILE A 85 -9.16 -18.74 -5.20
N LEU A 86 -8.67 -18.09 -4.14
CA LEU A 86 -7.60 -18.63 -3.29
C LEU A 86 -8.07 -19.89 -2.54
N ALA A 87 -9.26 -19.87 -1.93
CA ALA A 87 -9.82 -21.04 -1.26
C ALA A 87 -10.06 -22.22 -2.23
N GLN A 88 -10.49 -21.95 -3.47
CA GLN A 88 -10.64 -22.96 -4.52
C GLN A 88 -9.30 -23.51 -5.02
N HIS A 89 -8.28 -22.66 -5.20
CA HIS A 89 -6.92 -23.10 -5.56
C HIS A 89 -6.34 -24.03 -4.48
N LEU A 90 -6.48 -23.68 -3.20
CA LEU A 90 -6.03 -24.54 -2.10
C LEU A 90 -6.82 -25.86 -2.03
N GLN A 91 -8.14 -25.83 -2.25
CA GLN A 91 -8.96 -27.05 -2.32
C GLN A 91 -8.52 -28.01 -3.43
N GLN A 92 -8.20 -27.48 -4.61
CA GLN A 92 -7.84 -28.27 -5.79
C GLN A 92 -6.39 -28.76 -5.76
N SER A 93 -5.46 -27.92 -5.27
CA SER A 93 -4.03 -28.25 -5.18
C SER A 93 -3.67 -29.10 -3.96
N GLN A 94 -4.51 -29.09 -2.91
CA GLN A 94 -4.33 -29.87 -1.70
C GLN A 94 -5.65 -30.47 -1.16
N PRO A 95 -6.17 -31.54 -1.79
CA PRO A 95 -7.36 -32.24 -1.32
C PRO A 95 -7.25 -32.76 0.13
N GLU A 96 -6.04 -32.97 0.64
CA GLU A 96 -5.79 -33.40 2.03
C GLU A 96 -6.27 -32.38 3.08
N LEU A 97 -6.41 -31.10 2.72
CA LEU A 97 -6.91 -30.04 3.60
C LEU A 97 -8.42 -30.15 3.86
N ARG A 98 -9.15 -30.95 3.06
CA ARG A 98 -10.61 -31.16 3.16
C ARG A 98 -11.42 -29.86 3.21
N ILE A 99 -11.01 -28.86 2.43
CA ILE A 99 -11.75 -27.61 2.24
C ILE A 99 -13.10 -27.94 1.59
N THR A 100 -14.19 -27.53 2.24
CA THR A 100 -15.57 -27.79 1.82
C THR A 100 -16.18 -26.59 1.10
N GLN A 101 -17.32 -26.77 0.44
CA GLN A 101 -18.07 -25.64 -0.13
C GLN A 101 -18.57 -24.67 0.95
N ARG A 102 -18.86 -25.15 2.18
CA ARG A 102 -19.16 -24.29 3.33
C ARG A 102 -17.99 -23.37 3.64
N ASP A 103 -16.77 -23.90 3.69
CA ASP A 103 -15.58 -23.11 4.01
C ASP A 103 -15.33 -22.04 2.94
N ILE A 104 -15.49 -22.40 1.66
CA ILE A 104 -15.39 -21.46 0.53
C ILE A 104 -16.48 -20.39 0.61
N ASP A 105 -17.74 -20.76 0.87
CA ASP A 105 -18.84 -19.81 1.04
C ASP A 105 -18.54 -18.85 2.21
N CYS A 106 -18.10 -19.35 3.38
CA CYS A 106 -17.78 -18.53 4.55
C CYS A 106 -16.61 -17.56 4.30
N VAL A 107 -15.52 -18.04 3.70
CA VAL A 107 -14.36 -17.20 3.35
C VAL A 107 -14.70 -16.17 2.28
N THR A 108 -15.59 -16.50 1.33
CA THR A 108 -16.12 -15.54 0.34
C THR A 108 -16.99 -14.47 1.00
N ILE A 109 -17.86 -14.84 1.95
CA ILE A 109 -18.70 -13.88 2.68
C ILE A 109 -17.85 -13.00 3.61
N ALA A 110 -16.84 -13.55 4.28
CA ALA A 110 -15.90 -12.77 5.09
C ALA A 110 -15.14 -11.75 4.24
N GLY A 111 -14.60 -12.17 3.08
CA GLY A 111 -13.97 -11.26 2.12
C GLY A 111 -14.93 -10.19 1.57
N LEU A 112 -16.21 -10.52 1.39
CA LEU A 112 -17.24 -9.56 0.99
C LEU A 112 -17.58 -8.56 2.11
N CYS A 113 -17.65 -9.01 3.36
CA CYS A 113 -18.26 -8.25 4.45
C CYS A 113 -17.25 -7.52 5.35
N HIS A 114 -15.94 -7.73 5.16
CA HIS A 114 -14.88 -7.14 6.01
C HIS A 114 -14.96 -5.62 6.13
N ASP A 115 -15.46 -4.95 5.10
CA ASP A 115 -15.43 -3.50 4.92
C ASP A 115 -16.77 -2.78 5.23
N LEU A 116 -17.81 -3.53 5.62
CA LEU A 116 -19.16 -3.00 5.89
C LEU A 116 -19.19 -1.83 6.89
N GLY A 117 -18.23 -1.83 7.83
CA GLY A 117 -18.09 -0.87 8.92
C GLY A 117 -17.39 0.43 8.58
N HIS A 118 -16.90 0.63 7.35
CA HIS A 118 -16.29 1.91 6.99
C HIS A 118 -17.29 3.07 7.07
N GLY A 119 -16.84 4.20 7.62
CA GLY A 119 -17.60 5.45 7.64
C GLY A 119 -17.33 6.34 6.42
N PRO A 120 -18.00 7.50 6.34
CA PRO A 120 -17.75 8.55 5.34
C PRO A 120 -16.25 8.86 5.14
N TRP A 121 -15.79 8.85 3.89
CA TRP A 121 -14.39 9.01 3.48
C TRP A 121 -13.41 7.97 4.08
N SER A 122 -13.90 6.75 4.34
CA SER A 122 -13.11 5.59 4.79
C SER A 122 -12.24 5.89 6.02
N HIS A 123 -10.91 5.95 5.88
CA HIS A 123 -9.98 6.09 7.01
C HIS A 123 -9.93 7.50 7.62
N VAL A 124 -10.58 8.49 7.00
CA VAL A 124 -10.77 9.81 7.62
C VAL A 124 -11.75 9.71 8.79
N TRP A 125 -12.72 8.78 8.74
CA TRP A 125 -13.73 8.63 9.78
C TRP A 125 -13.14 8.06 11.08
N ASP A 126 -12.55 6.87 11.04
CA ASP A 126 -12.01 6.16 12.21
C ASP A 126 -10.61 6.69 12.63
N GLY A 127 -9.80 7.11 11.67
CA GLY A 127 -8.44 7.59 11.88
C GLY A 127 -8.36 9.05 12.36
N GLN A 128 -9.35 9.89 12.04
CA GLN A 128 -9.29 11.34 12.30
C GLN A 128 -10.56 11.91 12.95
N PHE A 129 -11.74 11.69 12.39
CA PHE A 129 -12.98 12.33 12.86
C PHE A 129 -13.45 11.77 14.22
N ILE A 130 -13.73 10.47 14.32
CA ILE A 130 -14.29 9.86 15.53
C ILE A 130 -13.37 10.02 16.74
N ARG A 131 -12.03 9.98 16.55
CA ARG A 131 -11.05 10.22 17.61
C ARG A 131 -11.08 11.64 18.18
N ARG A 132 -11.54 12.63 17.39
CA ARG A 132 -11.69 14.03 17.80
C ARG A 132 -13.11 14.34 18.29
N ALA A 133 -14.13 13.72 17.70
CA ALA A 133 -15.53 13.90 18.09
C ALA A 133 -15.89 13.16 19.39
N LEU A 134 -15.34 11.96 19.59
CA LEU A 134 -15.54 11.09 20.76
C LEU A 134 -14.18 10.68 21.37
N PRO A 135 -13.47 11.59 22.06
CA PRO A 135 -12.20 11.28 22.71
C PRO A 135 -12.32 10.09 23.68
N GLY A 136 -11.43 9.11 23.55
CA GLY A 136 -11.44 7.89 24.36
C GLY A 136 -12.29 6.74 23.81
N ALA A 137 -13.06 6.94 22.73
CA ALA A 137 -13.79 5.85 22.07
C ALA A 137 -12.82 4.83 21.44
N THR A 138 -13.03 3.55 21.71
CA THR A 138 -12.29 2.40 21.13
C THR A 138 -12.87 1.92 19.79
N TRP A 139 -13.74 2.73 19.16
CA TRP A 139 -14.43 2.39 17.93
C TRP A 139 -13.45 2.31 16.75
N GLN A 140 -13.63 1.30 15.91
CA GLN A 140 -12.82 1.00 14.71
C GLN A 140 -13.76 0.44 13.64
N HIS A 141 -13.37 0.53 12.36
CA HIS A 141 -14.22 0.07 11.25
C HIS A 141 -14.49 -1.44 11.34
N GLU A 142 -13.54 -2.26 11.83
CA GLU A 142 -13.73 -3.69 12.03
C GLU A 142 -14.86 -4.01 13.04
N HIS A 143 -14.98 -3.25 14.14
CA HIS A 143 -16.08 -3.38 15.10
C HIS A 143 -17.44 -3.00 14.48
N ALA A 144 -17.45 -2.01 13.57
CA ALA A 144 -18.65 -1.62 12.86
C ALA A 144 -19.03 -2.60 11.73
N SER A 145 -18.06 -3.30 11.14
CA SER A 145 -18.32 -4.37 10.17
C SER A 145 -19.04 -5.54 10.85
N ASP A 146 -18.66 -5.88 12.08
CA ASP A 146 -19.33 -6.90 12.90
C ASP A 146 -20.80 -6.53 13.18
N MET A 147 -21.04 -5.30 13.66
CA MET A 147 -22.38 -4.75 13.92
C MET A 147 -23.25 -4.67 12.65
N MET A 148 -22.68 -4.22 11.53
CA MET A 148 -23.39 -4.08 10.26
C MET A 148 -23.65 -5.45 9.61
N PHE A 149 -22.78 -6.44 9.81
CA PHE A 149 -23.00 -7.81 9.38
C PHE A 149 -24.15 -8.50 10.13
N ASP A 150 -24.27 -8.30 11.46
CA ASP A 150 -25.44 -8.79 12.21
C ASP A 150 -26.76 -8.17 11.68
N ALA A 151 -26.77 -6.86 11.45
CA ALA A 151 -27.95 -6.18 10.90
C ALA A 151 -28.29 -6.64 9.47
N LEU A 152 -27.27 -6.93 8.65
CA LEU A 152 -27.42 -7.51 7.31
C LEU A 152 -28.06 -8.90 7.38
N ILE A 153 -27.50 -9.80 8.21
CA ILE A 153 -28.00 -11.19 8.34
C ILE A 153 -29.45 -11.22 8.85
N GLN A 154 -29.80 -10.34 9.80
CA GLN A 154 -31.18 -10.19 10.29
C GLN A 154 -32.14 -9.72 9.17
N GLY A 155 -31.78 -8.67 8.42
CA GLY A 155 -32.60 -8.15 7.32
C GLY A 155 -32.74 -9.12 6.13
N CYS A 156 -31.74 -9.97 5.90
CA CYS A 156 -31.71 -10.94 4.79
C CYS A 156 -32.72 -12.09 4.90
N GLN A 157 -33.29 -12.35 6.09
CA GLN A 157 -34.05 -13.57 6.42
C GLN A 157 -33.31 -14.88 6.04
N MET A 158 -31.97 -14.87 6.10
CA MET A 158 -31.16 -16.06 5.80
C MET A 158 -31.08 -16.98 7.01
N GLU A 159 -31.48 -18.25 6.85
CA GLU A 159 -31.18 -19.32 7.80
C GLU A 159 -29.67 -19.65 7.78
N ALA A 160 -28.89 -18.82 8.46
CA ALA A 160 -27.46 -19.05 8.70
C ALA A 160 -27.26 -19.81 10.03
N ASP A 161 -26.42 -20.85 10.03
CA ASP A 161 -25.97 -21.45 11.29
C ASP A 161 -25.21 -20.38 12.08
N LYS A 162 -25.52 -20.26 13.38
CA LYS A 162 -24.81 -19.36 14.30
C LYS A 162 -23.30 -19.63 14.31
N LYS A 163 -22.88 -20.88 14.08
CA LYS A 163 -21.47 -21.26 13.89
C LYS A 163 -20.85 -20.60 12.66
N ASP A 164 -21.57 -20.58 11.54
CA ASP A 164 -21.08 -20.01 10.28
C ASP A 164 -21.03 -18.47 10.38
N VAL A 165 -22.03 -17.86 11.02
CA VAL A 165 -22.00 -16.42 11.37
C VAL A 165 -20.78 -16.11 12.25
N THR A 166 -20.54 -16.91 13.30
CA THR A 166 -19.39 -16.74 14.21
C THR A 166 -18.06 -16.91 13.47
N PHE A 167 -17.96 -17.90 12.58
CA PHE A 167 -16.76 -18.16 11.79
C PHE A 167 -16.48 -17.03 10.77
N ILE A 168 -17.51 -16.49 10.12
CA ILE A 168 -17.37 -15.33 9.21
C ILE A 168 -16.87 -14.10 9.97
N LYS A 169 -17.45 -13.80 11.14
CA LYS A 169 -16.97 -12.72 12.02
C LYS A 169 -15.51 -12.93 12.45
N ALA A 170 -15.16 -14.15 12.85
CA ALA A 170 -13.79 -14.53 13.23
C ALA A 170 -12.79 -14.39 12.07
N LEU A 171 -13.20 -14.71 10.83
CA LEU A 171 -12.39 -14.52 9.62
C LEU A 171 -12.18 -13.04 9.27
N ILE A 172 -13.19 -12.18 9.45
CA ILE A 172 -13.09 -10.72 9.28
C ILE A 172 -12.14 -10.13 10.33
N GLY A 173 -12.34 -10.47 11.60
CA GLY A 173 -11.49 -10.01 12.69
C GLY A 173 -10.07 -10.61 12.66
N GLY A 174 -9.86 -11.73 11.95
CA GLY A 174 -8.64 -12.53 11.98
C GLY A 174 -8.42 -13.27 13.32
N ASP A 175 -9.45 -13.40 14.15
CA ASP A 175 -9.35 -13.98 15.49
C ASP A 175 -9.59 -15.49 15.48
N LYS A 176 -8.47 -16.21 15.49
CA LYS A 176 -8.39 -17.67 15.58
C LYS A 176 -8.95 -18.25 16.89
N SER A 177 -8.96 -17.47 17.97
CA SER A 177 -9.43 -17.94 19.28
C SER A 177 -10.94 -18.16 19.35
N MET A 178 -11.72 -17.47 18.50
CA MET A 178 -13.17 -17.64 18.39
C MET A 178 -13.58 -18.98 17.78
N CYS A 179 -12.74 -19.60 16.94
CA CYS A 179 -13.05 -20.81 16.20
C CYS A 179 -11.84 -21.78 16.13
N PRO A 180 -11.38 -22.33 17.27
CA PRO A 180 -10.18 -23.18 17.35
C PRO A 180 -10.38 -24.58 16.73
N LEU A 181 -11.62 -24.95 16.35
CA LEU A 181 -11.96 -26.19 15.66
C LEU A 181 -12.00 -26.03 14.13
N GLU A 182 -11.92 -24.81 13.61
CA GLU A 182 -11.85 -24.53 12.17
C GLU A 182 -10.40 -24.58 11.66
N LYS A 183 -10.23 -24.59 10.34
CA LYS A 183 -8.92 -24.75 9.69
C LYS A 183 -8.14 -23.44 9.77
N GLN A 184 -7.04 -23.39 10.52
CA GLN A 184 -6.42 -22.11 10.94
C GLN A 184 -5.77 -21.34 9.77
N PHE A 185 -5.37 -22.04 8.71
CA PHE A 185 -4.89 -21.42 7.47
C PHE A 185 -5.95 -20.57 6.74
N LEU A 186 -7.26 -20.78 6.96
CA LEU A 186 -8.31 -20.00 6.29
C LEU A 186 -8.36 -18.54 6.75
N PHE A 187 -7.94 -18.27 7.98
CA PHE A 187 -7.79 -16.92 8.53
C PHE A 187 -6.61 -16.15 7.91
N ASP A 188 -5.66 -16.86 7.30
CA ASP A 188 -4.54 -16.24 6.58
C ASP A 188 -4.98 -15.75 5.17
N ILE A 189 -6.26 -15.92 4.79
CA ILE A 189 -6.82 -15.46 3.51
C ILE A 189 -7.34 -14.01 3.59
N VAL A 190 -8.23 -13.70 4.54
CA VAL A 190 -8.97 -12.42 4.58
C VAL A 190 -8.27 -11.36 5.43
N ALA A 191 -7.81 -11.74 6.63
CA ALA A 191 -7.24 -10.81 7.61
C ALA A 191 -6.01 -11.42 8.28
N ASN A 192 -4.91 -11.51 7.55
CA ASN A 192 -3.73 -12.27 7.96
C ASN A 192 -2.92 -11.53 9.03
N LYS A 193 -3.27 -11.75 10.31
CA LYS A 193 -2.58 -11.14 11.45
C LYS A 193 -1.15 -11.66 11.70
N ARG A 194 -0.63 -12.64 10.94
CA ARG A 194 0.75 -13.14 11.09
C ARG A 194 1.77 -12.25 10.38
N ASN A 195 1.49 -11.94 9.11
CA ASN A 195 2.40 -11.25 8.21
C ASN A 195 1.74 -10.26 7.26
N GLY A 196 0.42 -10.07 7.36
CA GLY A 196 -0.33 -9.12 6.54
C GLY A 196 -0.36 -9.46 5.05
N LEU A 197 -0.13 -10.72 4.65
CA LEU A 197 -0.36 -11.18 3.29
C LEU A 197 -1.76 -11.77 3.19
N ASP A 198 -2.71 -10.96 2.74
CA ASP A 198 -4.13 -11.30 2.61
C ASP A 198 -4.73 -10.68 1.34
N VAL A 199 -5.92 -11.14 0.99
CA VAL A 199 -6.56 -10.79 -0.29
C VAL A 199 -7.20 -9.40 -0.31
N ASP A 200 -7.37 -8.77 0.84
CA ASP A 200 -7.62 -7.32 1.00
C ASP A 200 -6.53 -6.51 0.28
N LYS A 201 -5.27 -6.70 0.70
CA LYS A 201 -4.11 -6.00 0.11
C LYS A 201 -3.90 -6.38 -1.34
N PHE A 202 -4.23 -7.61 -1.73
CA PHE A 202 -4.15 -8.02 -3.13
C PHE A 202 -5.11 -7.21 -4.01
N ASP A 203 -6.36 -6.98 -3.57
CA ASP A 203 -7.30 -6.16 -4.33
C ASP A 203 -6.92 -4.67 -4.30
N TYR A 204 -6.81 -4.03 -3.12
CA TYR A 204 -6.65 -2.56 -3.11
C TYR A 204 -5.33 -2.12 -3.75
N ILE A 205 -4.24 -2.89 -3.60
CA ILE A 205 -2.97 -2.52 -4.24
C ILE A 205 -3.09 -2.60 -5.76
N ALA A 206 -3.85 -3.53 -6.33
CA ALA A 206 -4.11 -3.55 -7.77
C ALA A 206 -5.10 -2.46 -8.20
N ARG A 207 -6.17 -2.26 -7.44
CA ARG A 207 -7.29 -1.34 -7.73
C ARG A 207 -6.89 0.12 -7.62
N ASP A 208 -6.18 0.51 -6.57
CA ASP A 208 -5.71 1.87 -6.35
C ASP A 208 -4.67 2.27 -7.40
N ASN A 209 -3.68 1.40 -7.67
CA ASN A 209 -2.69 1.61 -8.72
C ASN A 209 -3.35 1.86 -10.09
N HIS A 210 -4.35 1.06 -10.45
CA HIS A 210 -5.14 1.27 -11.66
C HIS A 210 -5.89 2.61 -11.64
N ALA A 211 -6.50 2.97 -10.50
CA ALA A 211 -7.25 4.21 -10.34
C ALA A 211 -6.39 5.49 -10.31
N VAL A 212 -5.07 5.40 -10.07
CA VAL A 212 -4.12 6.53 -10.14
C VAL A 212 -3.09 6.43 -11.29
N ASP A 213 -3.29 5.53 -12.27
CA ASP A 213 -2.35 5.15 -13.37
C ASP A 213 -0.90 4.88 -12.91
N VAL A 214 -0.71 4.32 -11.71
CA VAL A 214 0.59 3.86 -11.23
C VAL A 214 0.80 2.41 -11.69
N LYS A 215 1.76 2.20 -12.59
CA LYS A 215 2.04 0.88 -13.18
C LYS A 215 2.93 0.06 -12.25
N GLY A 216 2.40 -1.07 -11.78
CA GLY A 216 3.10 -2.06 -10.96
C GLY A 216 3.33 -3.40 -11.69
N ASN A 217 4.25 -4.22 -11.17
CA ASN A 217 4.60 -5.55 -11.70
C ASN A 217 3.88 -6.71 -10.94
N LEU A 218 2.90 -6.37 -10.12
CA LEU A 218 2.24 -7.29 -9.19
C LEU A 218 1.28 -8.25 -9.92
N SER A 219 1.65 -9.54 -10.02
CA SER A 219 0.77 -10.58 -10.56
C SER A 219 0.02 -11.34 -9.45
N LEU A 220 -1.23 -10.95 -9.18
CA LEU A 220 -2.08 -11.59 -8.17
C LEU A 220 -2.32 -13.08 -8.47
N THR A 221 -2.63 -13.41 -9.73
CA THR A 221 -2.84 -14.79 -10.20
C THR A 221 -1.61 -15.67 -9.94
N ARG A 222 -0.40 -15.11 -10.04
CA ARG A 222 0.84 -15.82 -9.73
C ARG A 222 0.97 -16.08 -8.23
N LEU A 223 0.78 -15.07 -7.38
CA LEU A 223 0.81 -15.20 -5.92
C LEU A 223 -0.22 -16.21 -5.40
N ILE A 224 -1.42 -16.26 -5.99
CA ILE A 224 -2.42 -17.29 -5.67
C ILE A 224 -1.90 -18.67 -6.08
N HIS A 225 -1.44 -18.85 -7.31
CA HIS A 225 -1.00 -20.18 -7.79
C HIS A 225 0.31 -20.69 -7.16
N SER A 226 1.13 -19.82 -6.57
CA SER A 226 2.30 -20.22 -5.77
C SER A 226 2.02 -20.32 -4.27
N SER A 227 0.79 -20.04 -3.82
CA SER A 227 0.35 -20.29 -2.44
C SER A 227 0.13 -21.78 -2.18
N ARG A 228 0.50 -22.24 -0.97
CA ARG A 228 0.33 -23.61 -0.50
C ARG A 228 0.32 -23.67 1.04
N VAL A 229 -0.57 -24.46 1.63
CA VAL A 229 -0.65 -24.65 3.10
C VAL A 229 0.40 -25.66 3.56
N ILE A 230 1.22 -25.25 4.53
CA ILE A 230 2.22 -26.10 5.19
C ILE A 230 2.18 -25.78 6.69
N ASN A 231 1.98 -26.79 7.53
CA ASN A 231 1.87 -26.64 8.99
C ASN A 231 0.78 -25.62 9.43
N ASP A 232 -0.40 -25.71 8.80
CA ASP A 232 -1.58 -24.85 9.06
C ASP A 232 -1.30 -23.34 8.91
N GLU A 233 -0.49 -22.99 7.90
CA GLU A 233 -0.13 -21.63 7.51
C GLU A 233 0.07 -21.54 5.99
N ILE A 234 -0.37 -20.45 5.37
CA ILE A 234 -0.16 -20.20 3.93
C ILE A 234 1.30 -19.80 3.68
N CYS A 235 1.99 -20.59 2.86
CA CYS A 235 3.36 -20.39 2.41
C CYS A 235 3.40 -20.15 0.89
N TYR A 236 4.47 -19.54 0.38
CA TYR A 236 4.64 -19.26 -1.06
C TYR A 236 5.85 -19.99 -1.67
N ASP A 237 5.91 -20.18 -2.98
CA ASP A 237 7.15 -20.63 -3.64
C ASP A 237 8.24 -19.57 -3.46
N ILE A 238 9.45 -19.97 -3.03
CA ILE A 238 10.59 -19.07 -2.83
C ILE A 238 10.93 -18.24 -4.09
N LYS A 239 10.60 -18.74 -5.28
CA LYS A 239 10.76 -18.02 -6.55
C LYS A 239 9.90 -16.76 -6.68
N ASP A 240 8.90 -16.61 -5.82
CA ASP A 240 7.97 -15.50 -5.79
C ASP A 240 8.19 -14.57 -4.58
N ALA A 241 9.26 -14.77 -3.79
CA ALA A 241 9.66 -13.85 -2.72
C ALA A 241 9.83 -12.40 -3.23
N ASN A 242 10.27 -12.22 -4.48
CA ASN A 242 10.32 -10.90 -5.12
C ASN A 242 8.92 -10.30 -5.37
N GLN A 243 7.89 -11.10 -5.70
CA GLN A 243 6.51 -10.58 -5.82
C GLN A 243 5.93 -10.20 -4.46
N VAL A 244 6.28 -10.93 -3.40
CA VAL A 244 5.92 -10.60 -2.01
C VAL A 244 6.61 -9.31 -1.56
N TYR A 245 7.89 -9.13 -1.92
CA TYR A 245 8.60 -7.87 -1.69
C TYR A 245 7.98 -6.71 -2.48
N GLU A 246 7.68 -6.90 -3.77
CA GLU A 246 7.02 -5.90 -4.62
C GLU A 246 5.67 -5.46 -4.04
N LEU A 247 4.86 -6.39 -3.51
CA LEU A 247 3.59 -6.08 -2.83
C LEU A 247 3.82 -5.11 -1.66
N CYS A 248 4.76 -5.45 -0.76
CA CYS A 248 5.07 -4.66 0.43
C CYS A 248 5.69 -3.28 0.10
N TRP A 249 6.57 -3.22 -0.91
CA TRP A 249 7.13 -1.99 -1.45
C TRP A 249 6.04 -1.11 -2.09
N THR A 250 5.15 -1.71 -2.89
CA THR A 250 4.06 -0.99 -3.56
C THR A 250 3.07 -0.44 -2.54
N ARG A 251 2.75 -1.19 -1.48
CA ARG A 251 2.00 -0.69 -0.33
C ARG A 251 2.68 0.53 0.31
N PHE A 252 3.97 0.45 0.62
CA PHE A 252 4.72 1.59 1.19
C PHE A 252 4.70 2.80 0.24
N SER A 253 4.91 2.59 -1.06
CA SER A 253 4.88 3.61 -2.10
C SER A 253 3.52 4.31 -2.19
N LEU A 254 2.41 3.56 -2.17
CA LEU A 254 1.04 4.08 -2.14
C LEU A 254 0.78 4.89 -0.86
N HIS A 255 1.18 4.38 0.32
CA HIS A 255 1.07 5.13 1.58
C HIS A 255 1.86 6.45 1.54
N LYS A 256 3.12 6.43 1.07
CA LYS A 256 4.02 7.59 1.03
C LYS A 256 3.59 8.65 0.02
N ARG A 257 3.14 8.24 -1.18
CA ARG A 257 2.90 9.12 -2.33
C ARG A 257 1.44 9.50 -2.54
N ILE A 258 0.50 8.58 -2.29
CA ILE A 258 -0.92 8.75 -2.58
C ILE A 258 -1.68 9.06 -1.29
N TYR A 259 -1.74 8.10 -0.36
CA TYR A 259 -2.60 8.20 0.83
C TYR A 259 -2.14 9.28 1.84
N ASN A 260 -0.87 9.71 1.79
CA ASN A 260 -0.34 10.80 2.61
C ASN A 260 0.08 12.04 1.78
N HIS A 261 -0.46 12.20 0.57
CA HIS A 261 -0.15 13.32 -0.29
C HIS A 261 -0.45 14.67 0.35
N LYS A 262 0.46 15.66 0.19
CA LYS A 262 0.40 16.98 0.87
C LYS A 262 -0.99 17.61 0.79
N THR A 263 -1.57 17.67 -0.41
CA THR A 263 -2.88 18.29 -0.68
C THR A 263 -4.07 17.43 -0.25
N ALA A 264 -3.97 16.09 -0.28
CA ALA A 264 -5.05 15.21 0.16
C ALA A 264 -5.23 15.33 1.69
N LYS A 265 -4.12 15.26 2.43
CA LYS A 265 -4.06 15.46 3.89
C LYS A 265 -4.57 16.85 4.30
N ALA A 266 -4.23 17.90 3.57
CA ALA A 266 -4.77 19.24 3.82
C ALA A 266 -6.30 19.28 3.72
N ILE A 267 -6.89 18.59 2.74
CA ILE A 267 -8.34 18.46 2.58
C ILE A 267 -8.95 17.57 3.68
N GLU A 268 -8.25 16.53 4.17
CA GLU A 268 -8.72 15.76 5.33
C GLU A 268 -8.86 16.63 6.58
N TYR A 269 -7.90 17.52 6.86
CA TYR A 269 -8.02 18.40 8.03
C TYR A 269 -9.19 19.36 7.90
N MET A 270 -9.39 19.97 6.73
CA MET A 270 -10.57 20.82 6.47
C MET A 270 -11.88 20.03 6.57
N LEU A 271 -11.94 18.83 5.99
CA LEU A 271 -13.10 17.95 6.05
C LEU A 271 -13.45 17.59 7.51
N VAL A 272 -12.47 17.17 8.30
CA VAL A 272 -12.70 16.79 9.69
C VAL A 272 -13.05 18.00 10.55
N ASP A 273 -12.41 19.14 10.34
CA ASP A 273 -12.73 20.37 11.07
C ASP A 273 -14.15 20.86 10.72
N ALA A 274 -14.61 20.73 9.46
CA ALA A 274 -15.99 20.99 9.06
C ALA A 274 -16.99 20.00 9.67
N LEU A 275 -16.68 18.71 9.69
CA LEU A 275 -17.51 17.67 10.31
C LEU A 275 -17.63 17.88 11.83
N LEU A 276 -16.56 18.30 12.51
CA LEU A 276 -16.57 18.61 13.95
C LEU A 276 -17.40 19.85 14.31
N LEU A 277 -17.60 20.78 13.37
CA LEU A 277 -18.54 21.88 13.53
C LEU A 277 -19.98 21.39 13.34
N ALA A 278 -20.25 20.63 12.27
CA ALA A 278 -21.58 20.10 11.97
C ALA A 278 -22.10 19.10 13.02
N ASP A 279 -21.22 18.26 13.59
CA ASP A 279 -21.57 17.23 14.56
C ASP A 279 -22.13 17.79 15.88
N ARG A 280 -21.75 19.03 16.25
CA ARG A 280 -22.33 19.74 17.42
C ARG A 280 -23.85 19.84 17.36
N HIS A 281 -24.39 19.89 16.14
CA HIS A 281 -25.81 20.07 15.86
C HIS A 281 -26.44 18.76 15.37
N LEU A 282 -25.82 18.11 14.36
CA LEU A 282 -26.35 16.89 13.75
C LEU A 282 -26.08 15.59 14.55
N ASN A 283 -25.14 15.61 15.50
CA ASN A 283 -24.83 14.53 16.44
C ASN A 283 -24.54 13.14 15.80
N PHE A 284 -24.09 13.11 14.55
CA PHE A 284 -23.87 11.88 13.78
C PHE A 284 -22.70 11.03 14.28
N SER A 285 -21.75 11.58 15.03
CA SER A 285 -20.70 10.80 15.70
C SER A 285 -21.27 9.72 16.64
N ARG A 286 -22.42 9.99 17.27
CA ARG A 286 -23.10 9.03 18.16
C ARG A 286 -23.87 7.94 17.42
N HIS A 287 -24.12 8.12 16.11
CA HIS A 287 -24.86 7.17 15.29
C HIS A 287 -24.02 5.95 14.85
N ILE A 288 -22.72 5.91 15.16
CA ILE A 288 -21.81 4.79 14.84
C ILE A 288 -22.09 3.48 15.62
N TYR A 289 -22.96 3.54 16.63
CA TYR A 289 -23.38 2.41 17.47
C TYR A 289 -24.79 1.90 17.15
N ASP A 290 -25.45 2.50 16.16
CA ASP A 290 -26.82 2.21 15.75
C ASP A 290 -26.77 1.78 14.27
N PRO A 291 -26.94 0.50 13.93
CA PRO A 291 -26.76 0.04 12.55
C PRO A 291 -27.80 0.63 11.59
N ALA A 292 -29.01 0.95 12.07
CA ALA A 292 -30.05 1.56 11.24
C ALA A 292 -29.72 3.00 10.87
N LYS A 293 -29.01 3.74 11.73
CA LYS A 293 -28.51 5.09 11.42
C LYS A 293 -27.18 5.08 10.69
N PHE A 294 -26.24 4.21 11.10
CA PHE A 294 -24.95 4.05 10.45
C PHE A 294 -25.07 3.64 8.97
N LEU A 295 -26.15 2.91 8.62
CA LEU A 295 -26.56 2.62 7.24
C LEU A 295 -26.55 3.87 6.33
N TYR A 296 -26.97 5.02 6.84
CA TYR A 296 -27.09 6.27 6.07
C TYR A 296 -25.86 7.19 6.18
N LEU A 297 -24.97 6.96 7.15
CA LEU A 297 -23.71 7.71 7.27
C LEU A 297 -22.76 7.30 6.12
N THR A 298 -22.77 8.10 5.07
CA THR A 298 -21.99 7.94 3.84
C THR A 298 -21.39 9.30 3.42
N ASP A 299 -20.60 9.37 2.34
CA ASP A 299 -19.99 10.62 1.86
C ASP A 299 -21.05 11.70 1.52
N HIS A 300 -22.32 11.30 1.37
CA HIS A 300 -23.47 12.19 1.22
C HIS A 300 -23.68 13.17 2.40
N LEU A 301 -23.09 12.92 3.58
CA LEU A 301 -23.08 13.89 4.70
C LEU A 301 -22.59 15.28 4.25
N ARG A 302 -21.63 15.34 3.32
CA ARG A 302 -21.15 16.60 2.76
C ARG A 302 -22.29 17.33 2.03
N THR A 303 -23.01 16.66 1.15
CA THR A 303 -24.14 17.24 0.39
C THR A 303 -25.28 17.65 1.32
N GLN A 304 -25.52 16.91 2.40
CA GLN A 304 -26.50 17.27 3.44
C GLN A 304 -26.11 18.57 4.16
N ILE A 305 -24.83 18.75 4.51
CA ILE A 305 -24.33 19.97 5.17
C ILE A 305 -24.31 21.15 4.18
N GLU A 306 -23.83 20.94 2.95
CA GLU A 306 -23.76 21.96 1.89
C GLU A 306 -25.14 22.47 1.46
N SER A 307 -26.20 21.64 1.54
CA SER A 307 -27.57 22.02 1.14
C SER A 307 -28.50 22.46 2.28
N SER A 308 -28.10 22.31 3.56
CA SER A 308 -28.88 22.84 4.69
C SER A 308 -28.81 24.38 4.73
N GLU A 309 -29.93 25.03 5.02
CA GLU A 309 -30.03 26.48 5.24
C GLU A 309 -29.74 26.90 6.70
N GLU A 310 -29.67 25.94 7.63
CA GLU A 310 -29.54 26.18 9.08
C GLU A 310 -28.33 27.08 9.41
N PRO A 311 -28.49 28.17 10.20
CA PRO A 311 -27.37 29.06 10.54
C PRO A 311 -26.27 28.35 11.35
N GLU A 312 -26.64 27.35 12.16
CA GLU A 312 -25.74 26.48 12.92
C GLU A 312 -24.66 25.80 12.05
N LEU A 313 -25.01 25.46 10.81
CA LEU A 313 -24.10 24.77 9.89
C LEU A 313 -23.30 25.73 8.99
N ALA A 314 -23.44 27.05 9.16
CA ALA A 314 -22.80 28.05 8.29
C ALA A 314 -21.26 27.97 8.30
N GLU A 315 -20.63 27.74 9.45
CA GLU A 315 -19.16 27.59 9.53
C GLU A 315 -18.68 26.33 8.79
N ALA A 316 -19.40 25.21 8.93
CA ALA A 316 -19.11 23.97 8.21
C ALA A 316 -19.27 24.14 6.70
N ARG A 317 -20.36 24.79 6.25
CA ARG A 317 -20.57 25.16 4.84
C ARG A 317 -19.45 26.05 4.30
N ALA A 318 -18.96 27.02 5.08
CA ALA A 318 -17.86 27.88 4.66
C ALA A 318 -16.54 27.11 4.44
N ILE A 319 -16.25 26.10 5.26
CA ILE A 319 -15.07 25.24 5.05
C ILE A 319 -15.26 24.33 3.83
N PHE A 320 -16.45 23.75 3.61
CA PHE A 320 -16.73 22.98 2.39
C PHE A 320 -16.63 23.84 1.12
N PHE A 321 -17.13 25.08 1.15
CA PHE A 321 -16.97 26.05 0.07
C PHE A 321 -15.49 26.37 -0.21
N ARG A 322 -14.65 26.50 0.84
CA ARG A 322 -13.18 26.63 0.69
C ARG A 322 -12.54 25.40 0.03
N ILE A 323 -13.01 24.18 0.32
CA ILE A 323 -12.53 22.96 -0.36
C ILE A 323 -12.88 23.01 -1.85
N THR A 324 -14.12 23.37 -2.19
CA THR A 324 -14.60 23.49 -3.59
C THR A 324 -13.86 24.58 -4.37
N THR A 325 -13.63 25.74 -3.76
CA THR A 325 -12.91 26.88 -4.37
C THR A 325 -11.38 26.77 -4.26
N ARG A 326 -10.85 25.63 -3.81
CA ARG A 326 -9.41 25.35 -3.65
C ARG A 326 -8.65 26.31 -2.70
N ASN A 327 -9.35 27.05 -1.85
CA ASN A 327 -8.78 27.82 -0.73
C ASN A 327 -8.40 26.88 0.42
N LEU A 328 -7.42 26.02 0.17
CA LEU A 328 -7.01 24.93 1.06
C LEU A 328 -6.07 25.39 2.19
N TYR A 329 -6.03 24.60 3.26
CA TYR A 329 -4.93 24.62 4.21
C TYR A 329 -3.61 24.29 3.48
N ARG A 330 -2.49 24.88 3.90
CA ARG A 330 -1.20 24.76 3.20
C ARG A 330 -0.18 24.01 4.05
N MET A 331 0.56 23.08 3.45
CA MET A 331 1.69 22.40 4.08
C MET A 331 2.87 23.37 4.10
N VAL A 332 3.40 23.65 5.29
CA VAL A 332 4.42 24.67 5.53
C VAL A 332 5.84 24.10 5.43
N ASP A 333 6.04 22.89 5.93
CA ASP A 333 7.31 22.16 5.88
C ASP A 333 7.10 20.66 6.19
N TYR A 334 8.08 19.81 5.93
CA TYR A 334 8.05 18.38 6.27
C TYR A 334 9.45 17.81 6.56
N LYS A 335 9.51 16.75 7.38
CA LYS A 335 10.76 16.05 7.70
C LYS A 335 10.50 14.56 7.91
N VAL A 336 11.50 13.75 7.55
CA VAL A 336 11.52 12.32 7.84
C VAL A 336 12.52 12.05 8.97
N PHE A 337 12.13 11.23 9.93
CA PHE A 337 12.94 10.75 11.06
C PHE A 337 12.95 9.21 11.10
N GLU A 338 13.93 8.62 11.79
CA GLU A 338 13.96 7.19 12.07
C GLU A 338 12.74 6.76 12.91
N TRP A 339 12.33 5.49 12.81
CA TRP A 339 11.13 4.95 13.47
C TRP A 339 11.08 5.15 14.99
N SER A 340 12.24 5.10 15.64
CA SER A 340 12.47 5.30 17.08
C SER A 340 11.97 6.65 17.59
N TYR A 341 12.25 7.75 16.87
CA TYR A 341 12.03 9.10 17.39
C TYR A 341 10.58 9.54 17.49
N ILE A 342 9.59 8.78 17.01
CA ILE A 342 8.19 9.26 16.94
C ILE A 342 7.65 9.82 18.26
N ASP A 343 7.98 9.19 19.38
CA ASP A 343 7.49 9.61 20.71
C ASP A 343 8.39 10.70 21.35
N HIS A 344 9.57 10.99 20.78
CA HIS A 344 10.28 12.26 20.98
C HIS A 344 9.62 13.35 20.11
N CYS A 345 9.49 13.15 18.79
CA CYS A 345 8.91 14.11 17.85
C CYS A 345 7.52 14.60 18.27
N ARG A 346 6.66 13.72 18.84
CA ARG A 346 5.33 14.11 19.36
C ARG A 346 5.40 15.02 20.60
N ARG A 347 6.47 14.96 21.39
CA ARG A 347 6.71 15.84 22.55
C ARG A 347 7.44 17.14 22.16
N TYR A 348 8.25 17.09 21.11
CA TYR A 348 9.08 18.22 20.67
C TYR A 348 8.36 19.16 19.70
N PHE A 349 7.74 18.61 18.65
CA PHE A 349 7.06 19.40 17.62
C PHE A 349 5.56 19.49 17.94
N THR A 350 5.18 20.51 18.70
CA THR A 350 3.77 20.82 19.01
C THR A 350 3.36 22.18 18.43
N PRO A 351 2.07 22.41 18.15
CA PRO A 351 1.56 23.73 17.74
C PRO A 351 2.00 24.88 18.65
N GLU A 352 2.02 24.63 19.97
CA GLU A 352 2.40 25.59 21.01
C GLU A 352 3.89 25.92 20.91
N ARG A 353 4.77 24.90 20.93
CA ARG A 353 6.22 25.10 20.81
C ARG A 353 6.62 25.83 19.53
N ILE A 354 5.91 25.60 18.42
CA ILE A 354 6.14 26.30 17.13
C ILE A 354 5.78 27.78 17.27
N VAL A 355 4.60 28.11 17.82
CA VAL A 355 4.17 29.50 18.02
C VAL A 355 5.06 30.23 19.04
N ASP A 356 5.49 29.55 20.10
CA ASP A 356 6.41 30.10 21.09
C ASP A 356 7.85 30.26 20.55
N ALA A 357 8.23 29.53 19.49
CA ALA A 357 9.45 29.80 18.74
C ALA A 357 9.31 31.07 17.87
N VAL A 358 8.20 31.25 17.15
CA VAL A 358 7.92 32.49 16.39
C VAL A 358 8.01 33.72 17.31
N LYS A 359 7.40 33.66 18.49
CA LYS A 359 7.35 34.78 19.46
C LYS A 359 8.68 35.06 20.15
N ARG A 360 9.71 34.23 19.96
CA ARG A 360 11.09 34.44 20.45
C ARG A 360 12.07 34.87 19.36
N LEU A 361 11.71 34.75 18.08
CA LEU A 361 12.57 35.17 16.97
C LEU A 361 12.68 36.71 16.91
N PRO A 362 13.89 37.28 16.75
CA PRO A 362 14.05 38.72 16.58
C PRO A 362 13.47 39.17 15.24
N ALA A 363 12.78 40.32 15.23
CA ALA A 363 12.07 40.84 14.05
C ALA A 363 12.96 40.97 12.79
N THR A 364 14.27 41.17 12.96
CA THR A 364 15.26 41.22 11.87
C THR A 364 15.40 39.89 11.10
N LEU A 365 15.16 38.73 11.73
CA LEU A 365 15.14 37.43 11.05
C LEU A 365 13.78 37.12 10.39
N LEU A 366 12.72 37.78 10.85
CA LEU A 366 11.37 37.62 10.29
C LEU A 366 11.14 38.53 9.07
N ALA A 367 11.82 39.68 9.01
CA ALA A 367 11.74 40.62 7.89
C ALA A 367 12.70 40.33 6.72
N SER A 368 13.62 39.36 6.84
CA SER A 368 14.74 39.15 5.91
C SER A 368 14.64 37.89 5.03
N ARG A 369 13.43 37.34 4.86
CA ARG A 369 13.16 36.23 3.92
C ARG A 369 11.96 36.54 3.03
N GLU A 370 12.27 37.03 1.84
CA GLU A 370 11.33 37.00 0.72
C GLU A 370 10.94 35.54 0.41
N VAL A 371 9.72 35.34 -0.08
CA VAL A 371 9.19 34.00 -0.34
C VAL A 371 9.67 33.53 -1.72
N GLU A 372 10.55 32.52 -1.75
CA GLU A 372 10.73 31.71 -2.95
C GLU A 372 9.46 30.88 -3.18
N ASP A 373 8.65 31.27 -4.16
CA ASP A 373 7.42 30.56 -4.54
C ASP A 373 7.75 29.18 -5.16
N LEU A 374 7.66 28.14 -4.33
CA LEU A 374 7.92 26.75 -4.70
C LEU A 374 6.64 25.90 -4.75
N ASP A 375 5.72 26.24 -5.67
CA ASP A 375 4.63 25.35 -6.13
C ASP A 375 3.90 25.89 -7.41
N THR A 376 4.64 26.41 -8.42
CA THR A 376 4.09 26.66 -9.77
C THR A 376 4.55 25.61 -10.79
N GLU A 377 3.78 24.54 -10.94
CA GLU A 377 3.85 23.67 -12.11
C GLU A 377 3.14 24.35 -13.30
N GLU A 378 3.92 24.68 -14.34
CA GLU A 378 3.53 25.05 -15.72
C GLU A 378 2.25 25.90 -15.90
N GLY A 379 2.43 27.23 -15.90
CA GLY A 379 1.43 28.18 -16.39
C GLY A 379 2.04 29.55 -16.68
N GLU A 380 2.36 29.84 -17.95
CA GLU A 380 2.89 31.15 -18.35
C GLU A 380 1.82 32.25 -18.19
N GLY A 381 2.12 33.27 -17.37
CA GLY A 381 1.25 34.42 -17.14
C GLY A 381 1.98 35.57 -16.48
N GLU A 382 2.27 36.63 -17.23
CA GLU A 382 2.97 37.82 -16.73
C GLU A 382 2.07 38.64 -15.78
N GLY A 383 2.14 38.33 -14.47
CA GLY A 383 1.52 39.10 -13.40
C GLY A 383 2.52 40.04 -12.74
N LYS A 384 2.26 41.36 -12.76
CA LYS A 384 3.15 42.36 -12.16
C LYS A 384 3.18 42.27 -10.63
N SER A 385 4.36 42.45 -10.06
CA SER A 385 4.57 42.68 -8.63
C SER A 385 4.29 44.14 -8.25
N GLU A 386 3.12 44.38 -7.66
CA GLU A 386 2.83 45.58 -6.86
C GLU A 386 2.38 45.08 -5.47
N GLY A 387 3.15 45.41 -4.42
CA GLY A 387 3.03 44.79 -3.10
C GLY A 387 2.64 45.73 -1.97
N VAL A 388 2.50 45.17 -0.76
CA VAL A 388 2.35 45.91 0.51
C VAL A 388 3.21 45.23 1.57
N GLY A 389 4.00 46.01 2.30
CA GLY A 389 4.96 45.52 3.31
C GLY A 389 4.77 46.16 4.69
N GLU A 390 3.61 45.94 5.32
CA GLU A 390 3.30 46.31 6.71
C GLU A 390 2.31 45.30 7.32
N PRO A 391 2.26 45.11 8.65
CA PRO A 391 3.33 45.14 9.63
C PRO A 391 3.47 43.77 10.34
N ILE A 392 4.66 43.16 10.28
CA ILE A 392 4.94 41.79 10.76
C ILE A 392 4.47 41.54 12.21
N ASP A 393 4.61 42.53 13.10
CA ASP A 393 4.23 42.43 14.52
C ASP A 393 2.73 42.13 14.73
N GLY A 394 1.85 42.58 13.82
CA GLY A 394 0.41 42.36 13.90
C GLY A 394 0.02 40.90 13.71
N ASP A 395 0.61 40.23 12.71
CA ASP A 395 0.36 38.81 12.45
C ASP A 395 1.07 37.90 13.47
N ILE A 396 2.21 38.32 14.05
CA ILE A 396 2.82 37.61 15.20
C ILE A 396 1.89 37.62 16.42
N ALA A 397 1.26 38.77 16.71
CA ALA A 397 0.30 38.88 17.81
C ALA A 397 -0.97 38.05 17.56
N ALA A 398 -1.44 37.96 16.32
CA ALA A 398 -2.59 37.15 15.93
C ALA A 398 -2.30 35.64 15.83
N LEU A 399 -1.02 35.22 15.85
CA LEU A 399 -0.64 33.81 15.72
C LEU A 399 -0.91 33.02 17.02
N GLU A 400 -2.01 32.28 17.00
CA GLU A 400 -2.36 31.26 18.00
C GLU A 400 -2.05 29.81 17.54
N PRO A 401 -1.80 28.87 18.47
CA PRO A 401 -1.57 27.45 18.15
C PRO A 401 -2.65 26.80 17.30
N ARG A 402 -3.92 27.24 17.42
CA ARG A 402 -5.05 26.73 16.60
C ARG A 402 -4.84 26.90 15.08
N HIS A 403 -3.99 27.82 14.65
CA HIS A 403 -3.70 28.00 13.22
C HIS A 403 -2.72 26.96 12.67
N VAL A 404 -1.94 26.31 13.54
CA VAL A 404 -0.96 25.28 13.19
C VAL A 404 -1.61 23.88 13.25
N ILE A 405 -1.15 22.97 12.39
CA ILE A 405 -1.39 21.53 12.49
C ILE A 405 -0.05 20.82 12.37
N VAL A 406 0.30 19.97 13.33
CA VAL A 406 1.43 19.05 13.23
C VAL A 406 0.88 17.63 13.06
N ASP A 407 1.26 16.96 11.98
CA ASP A 407 0.93 15.56 11.72
C ASP A 407 2.18 14.67 11.80
N LEU A 408 2.04 13.52 12.45
CA LEU A 408 3.09 12.52 12.65
C LEU A 408 2.58 11.16 12.20
N SER A 409 2.94 10.79 10.98
CA SER A 409 2.47 9.57 10.33
C SER A 409 3.59 8.53 10.19
N ARG A 410 3.38 7.32 10.71
CA ARG A 410 4.28 6.16 10.54
C ARG A 410 4.16 5.61 9.11
N MET A 411 5.23 5.65 8.30
CA MET A 411 5.27 4.91 7.02
C MET A 411 6.07 3.63 7.20
N HIS A 412 5.59 2.52 6.63
CA HIS A 412 6.25 1.21 6.76
C HIS A 412 5.77 0.20 5.72
N TYR A 413 6.56 -0.85 5.49
CA TYR A 413 6.32 -1.89 4.47
C TYR A 413 5.22 -2.90 4.85
N GLY A 414 4.65 -2.81 6.05
CA GLY A 414 3.59 -3.67 6.56
C GLY A 414 3.87 -4.13 7.99
N MET A 415 5.06 -4.66 8.24
CA MET A 415 5.46 -5.25 9.54
C MET A 415 6.18 -4.26 10.48
N LYS A 416 5.60 -3.07 10.65
CA LYS A 416 6.23 -1.93 11.37
C LYS A 416 7.66 -1.67 10.85
N ASP A 417 8.61 -1.43 11.74
CA ASP A 417 10.06 -1.29 11.53
C ASP A 417 10.76 -2.51 10.90
N LYS A 418 10.12 -3.69 10.86
CA LYS A 418 10.76 -4.97 10.50
C LYS A 418 10.59 -5.30 9.01
N ASN A 419 11.56 -6.05 8.48
CA ASN A 419 11.46 -6.64 7.14
C ASN A 419 10.19 -7.50 7.04
N PRO A 420 9.27 -7.23 6.09
CA PRO A 420 8.06 -8.04 5.94
C PRO A 420 8.39 -9.51 5.63
N LEU A 421 9.45 -9.79 4.87
CA LEU A 421 9.78 -11.16 4.45
C LEU A 421 10.16 -12.07 5.63
N ASP A 422 10.67 -11.52 6.74
CA ASP A 422 11.03 -12.27 7.95
C ASP A 422 9.80 -12.93 8.60
N SER A 423 8.60 -12.45 8.30
CA SER A 423 7.32 -12.99 8.79
C SER A 423 6.66 -13.98 7.81
N VAL A 424 7.27 -14.20 6.64
CA VAL A 424 6.73 -15.03 5.56
C VAL A 424 7.48 -16.37 5.50
N LYS A 425 6.74 -17.45 5.25
CA LYS A 425 7.30 -18.78 5.00
C LYS A 425 7.25 -19.13 3.52
N PHE A 426 8.32 -19.75 3.05
CA PHE A 426 8.52 -20.15 1.66
C PHE A 426 8.81 -21.65 1.55
N TYR A 427 8.40 -22.26 0.45
CA TYR A 427 8.76 -23.63 0.07
C TYR A 427 9.53 -23.65 -1.25
N SER A 428 10.17 -24.77 -1.57
CA SER A 428 10.82 -25.00 -2.86
C SER A 428 10.13 -26.12 -3.64
N LYS A 429 10.17 -26.08 -4.98
CA LYS A 429 9.56 -27.14 -5.82
C LYS A 429 10.18 -28.52 -5.62
N GLN A 430 11.40 -28.59 -5.09
CA GLN A 430 12.09 -29.82 -4.69
C GLN A 430 11.49 -30.41 -3.39
N HIS A 431 11.02 -29.56 -2.48
CA HIS A 431 10.51 -29.94 -1.15
C HIS A 431 9.19 -29.22 -0.80
N PRO A 432 8.10 -29.42 -1.57
CA PRO A 432 6.85 -28.66 -1.41
C PRO A 432 6.17 -28.88 -0.05
N ASN A 433 6.49 -29.98 0.65
CA ASN A 433 6.01 -30.28 2.00
C ASN A 433 6.90 -29.71 3.12
N ARG A 434 7.85 -28.81 2.82
CA ARG A 434 8.72 -28.17 3.81
C ARG A 434 8.76 -26.66 3.60
N SER A 435 8.39 -25.92 4.65
CA SER A 435 8.45 -24.47 4.74
C SER A 435 9.70 -24.01 5.50
N ARG A 436 10.43 -23.00 5.01
CA ARG A 436 11.43 -22.24 5.77
C ARG A 436 11.21 -20.74 5.64
N LYS A 437 11.86 -19.92 6.48
CA LYS A 437 12.02 -18.49 6.18
C LYS A 437 13.04 -18.32 5.06
N ALA A 438 12.95 -17.23 4.30
CA ALA A 438 14.02 -16.86 3.38
C ALA A 438 15.20 -16.28 4.18
N GLU A 439 16.42 -16.68 3.85
CA GLU A 439 17.65 -16.12 4.42
C GLU A 439 18.16 -14.94 3.57
N LEU A 440 19.10 -14.14 4.07
CA LEU A 440 19.64 -12.97 3.34
C LEU A 440 20.27 -13.34 1.98
N GLY A 441 20.71 -14.59 1.79
CA GLY A 441 21.20 -15.12 0.52
C GLY A 441 20.12 -15.71 -0.41
N ASP A 442 18.88 -15.89 0.05
CA ASP A 442 17.73 -16.28 -0.78
C ASP A 442 17.05 -15.05 -1.45
N ILE A 443 17.37 -13.84 -0.98
CA ILE A 443 16.71 -12.57 -1.30
C ILE A 443 17.70 -11.54 -1.86
N SER A 444 17.21 -10.36 -2.26
CA SER A 444 18.06 -9.33 -2.85
C SER A 444 18.83 -8.54 -1.79
N LEU A 445 20.16 -8.44 -1.96
CA LEU A 445 21.03 -7.55 -1.16
C LEU A 445 20.82 -6.05 -1.47
N LEU A 446 19.99 -5.71 -2.46
CA LEU A 446 19.65 -4.33 -2.84
C LEU A 446 18.31 -3.86 -2.22
N MET A 447 17.79 -4.58 -1.23
CA MET A 447 16.65 -4.14 -0.43
C MET A 447 17.08 -3.09 0.62
N PRO A 448 16.14 -2.26 1.13
CA PRO A 448 16.40 -1.36 2.25
C PRO A 448 16.95 -2.08 3.49
N GLN A 449 17.75 -1.38 4.28
CA GLN A 449 18.14 -1.83 5.61
C GLN A 449 17.10 -1.47 6.68
N THR A 450 16.25 -0.46 6.42
CA THR A 450 15.18 0.00 7.31
C THR A 450 13.82 -0.10 6.62
N PHE A 451 12.80 -0.59 7.34
CA PHE A 451 11.45 -0.86 6.79
C PHE A 451 10.34 0.00 7.39
N GLY A 452 10.70 0.96 8.26
CA GLY A 452 9.80 1.95 8.84
C GLY A 452 10.49 3.30 9.06
N GLU A 453 9.74 4.38 8.88
CA GLU A 453 10.15 5.78 9.07
C GLU A 453 8.99 6.60 9.67
N VAL A 454 9.30 7.78 10.19
CA VAL A 454 8.31 8.75 10.71
C VAL A 454 8.27 9.96 9.80
N LEU A 455 7.11 10.27 9.23
CA LEU A 455 6.88 11.46 8.44
C LEU A 455 6.18 12.52 9.29
N LEU A 456 6.92 13.57 9.66
CA LEU A 456 6.39 14.81 10.23
C LEU A 456 5.99 15.75 9.07
N ARG A 457 4.78 16.32 9.13
CA ARG A 457 4.33 17.38 8.23
C ARG A 457 3.66 18.49 9.05
N VAL A 458 4.04 19.75 8.80
CA VAL A 458 3.44 20.94 9.42
C VAL A 458 2.52 21.62 8.41
N TYR A 459 1.34 22.07 8.84
CA TYR A 459 0.39 22.82 8.01
C TYR A 459 -0.10 24.08 8.74
N THR A 460 -0.58 25.05 7.96
CA THR A 460 -1.36 26.19 8.44
C THR A 460 -2.81 26.13 7.94
N ARG A 461 -3.76 26.52 8.82
CA ARG A 461 -5.18 26.72 8.49
C ARG A 461 -5.43 28.03 7.72
N ASP A 462 -4.54 29.00 7.89
CA ASP A 462 -4.57 30.33 7.28
C ASP A 462 -3.24 30.61 6.55
N PRO A 463 -3.25 30.80 5.22
CA PRO A 463 -2.04 31.08 4.45
C PRO A 463 -1.22 32.28 4.93
N ARG A 464 -1.83 33.28 5.59
CA ARG A 464 -1.12 34.49 6.06
C ARG A 464 0.03 34.16 7.02
N PHE A 465 -0.15 33.15 7.88
CA PHE A 465 0.85 32.76 8.87
C PHE A 465 1.93 31.81 8.32
N TYR A 466 1.94 31.49 7.01
CA TYR A 466 2.81 30.48 6.42
C TYR A 466 4.31 30.72 6.72
N GLY A 467 4.83 31.92 6.41
CA GLY A 467 6.24 32.26 6.62
C GLY A 467 6.64 32.26 8.10
N LEU A 468 5.78 32.80 8.97
CA LEU A 468 5.99 32.80 10.42
C LEU A 468 6.07 31.36 10.97
N ILE A 469 5.10 30.50 10.63
CA ILE A 469 5.06 29.11 11.07
C ILE A 469 6.28 28.33 10.54
N GLN A 470 6.75 28.62 9.32
CA GLN A 470 7.96 28.00 8.77
C GLN A 470 9.22 28.44 9.53
N ALA A 471 9.34 29.72 9.88
CA ALA A 471 10.45 30.24 10.68
C ALA A 471 10.49 29.59 12.07
N GLY A 472 9.37 29.57 12.80
CA GLY A 472 9.28 28.95 14.13
C GLY A 472 9.54 27.44 14.12
N TYR A 473 9.07 26.72 13.08
CA TYR A 473 9.37 25.30 12.92
C TYR A 473 10.86 25.05 12.61
N ARG A 474 11.49 25.86 11.74
CA ARG A 474 12.91 25.70 11.40
C ARG A 474 13.84 26.07 12.56
N GLU A 475 13.46 27.04 13.37
CA GLU A 475 14.15 27.39 14.61
C GLU A 475 14.16 26.23 15.61
N LEU A 476 12.99 25.59 15.82
CA LEU A 476 12.89 24.35 16.59
C LEU A 476 13.73 23.21 15.98
N LEU A 477 13.70 23.04 14.66
CA LEU A 477 14.45 21.96 14.00
C LEU A 477 15.96 22.16 14.15
N ALA A 478 16.47 23.39 14.10
CA ALA A 478 17.88 23.70 14.32
C ALA A 478 18.35 23.32 15.73
N HIS A 479 17.62 23.76 16.76
CA HIS A 479 17.91 23.42 18.17
C HIS A 479 17.68 21.94 18.48
N SER A 480 16.82 21.24 17.72
CA SER A 480 16.53 19.83 17.97
C SER A 480 17.73 18.89 17.79
N ASN A 481 18.73 19.25 16.97
CA ASN A 481 19.92 18.40 16.81
C ASN A 481 20.67 18.18 18.13
N GLU A 482 20.72 19.18 19.00
CA GLU A 482 21.40 19.12 20.30
C GLU A 482 20.65 18.17 21.26
N GLU A 483 19.32 18.31 21.38
CA GLU A 483 18.48 17.37 22.16
C GLU A 483 18.38 15.95 21.54
N PHE A 484 18.60 15.79 20.23
CA PHE A 484 18.54 14.49 19.55
C PHE A 484 19.84 13.67 19.67
N GLU A 485 21.00 14.28 19.87
CA GLU A 485 22.23 13.54 20.14
C GLU A 485 22.28 13.01 21.59
N GLU A 486 21.86 13.79 22.59
CA GLU A 486 21.66 13.29 23.96
C GLU A 486 20.68 12.09 23.98
N ALA A 487 19.59 12.16 23.20
CA ALA A 487 18.60 11.10 23.08
C ALA A 487 19.08 9.84 22.33
N ARG A 488 20.27 9.85 21.70
CA ARG A 488 20.90 8.65 21.14
C ARG A 488 21.71 7.87 22.18
N GLU A 489 22.38 8.55 23.11
CA GLU A 489 23.21 7.89 24.13
C GLU A 489 22.35 6.99 25.06
N ASP A 490 21.13 7.43 25.38
CA ASP A 490 20.12 6.63 26.11
C ASP A 490 19.59 5.42 25.31
N ALA A 491 19.70 5.43 23.97
CA ALA A 491 19.11 4.44 23.08
C ALA A 491 20.09 3.32 22.66
N ASP A 492 21.39 3.60 22.57
CA ASP A 492 22.43 2.69 22.07
C ASP A 492 22.85 1.57 23.05
N VAL A 493 22.05 1.29 24.10
CA VAL A 493 22.26 0.17 25.04
C VAL A 493 21.76 -1.17 24.43
N LEU A 494 22.06 -1.40 23.15
CA LEU A 494 22.03 -2.70 22.48
C LEU A 494 23.31 -2.84 21.63
N PRO A 495 24.00 -4.00 21.66
CA PRO A 495 25.40 -4.06 21.23
C PRO A 495 25.58 -3.89 19.72
N LEU A 496 26.06 -2.71 19.32
CA LEU A 496 26.67 -2.45 18.02
C LEU A 496 27.80 -3.47 17.76
N SER A 497 27.74 -4.17 16.63
CA SER A 497 28.74 -5.17 16.26
C SER A 497 30.07 -4.50 15.91
N LEU A 498 31.06 -4.67 16.78
CA LEU A 498 32.40 -4.08 16.67
C LEU A 498 33.06 -4.33 15.31
N SER A 499 33.48 -3.27 14.64
CA SER A 499 34.46 -3.32 13.56
C SER A 499 35.83 -2.85 14.11
N PRO A 500 36.88 -3.69 14.11
CA PRO A 500 38.21 -3.28 14.54
C PRO A 500 38.87 -2.34 13.50
N PRO A 501 39.81 -1.46 13.93
CA PRO A 501 40.37 -0.40 13.09
C PRO A 501 41.41 -0.89 12.07
N ILE A 502 41.67 -0.04 11.08
CA ILE A 502 42.68 -0.24 10.03
C ILE A 502 44.08 0.03 10.59
N THR A 503 45.10 -0.68 10.10
CA THR A 503 46.52 -0.33 10.31
C THR A 503 47.34 -0.73 9.07
N GLU A 504 48.18 0.16 8.56
CA GLU A 504 49.04 -0.10 7.39
C GLU A 504 50.37 -0.78 7.78
N ALA A 505 51.09 -1.32 6.78
CA ALA A 505 52.23 -2.21 6.96
C ALA A 505 53.58 -1.64 6.44
N PRO A 506 54.72 -2.11 6.96
CA PRO A 506 56.04 -1.90 6.35
C PRO A 506 56.63 -3.16 5.65
N SER A 507 57.64 -2.91 4.81
CA SER A 507 58.12 -3.75 3.70
C SER A 507 58.97 -4.99 4.05
N THR A 508 59.02 -5.96 3.12
CA THR A 508 60.00 -7.07 3.10
C THR A 508 61.28 -6.73 2.30
N PRO A 509 62.47 -7.20 2.72
CA PRO A 509 63.71 -7.07 1.96
C PRO A 509 64.00 -8.26 1.01
N ARG A 510 64.85 -8.04 -0.01
CA ARG A 510 65.33 -9.05 -0.99
C ARG A 510 66.84 -9.27 -0.90
N PRO A 511 67.33 -10.42 -1.40
CA PRO A 511 68.37 -10.42 -2.46
C PRO A 511 68.07 -11.50 -3.54
N ALA A 512 68.67 -11.58 -4.74
CA ALA A 512 69.39 -10.71 -5.71
C ALA A 512 69.50 -11.55 -7.03
N GLN A 513 69.98 -11.19 -8.23
CA GLN A 513 70.61 -10.03 -8.93
C GLN A 513 70.37 -10.31 -10.48
N ARG A 514 70.85 -9.67 -11.57
CA ARG A 514 71.72 -8.51 -11.90
C ARG A 514 71.52 -8.10 -13.39
N SER A 515 70.93 -6.93 -13.69
CA SER A 515 70.91 -6.27 -15.05
C SER A 515 70.11 -6.99 -16.16
N MET A 516 69.36 -6.35 -17.07
CA MET A 516 69.63 -5.13 -17.86
C MET A 516 68.35 -4.30 -18.21
N SER A 517 68.54 -2.97 -18.34
CA SER A 517 67.79 -1.98 -19.14
C SER A 517 66.24 -2.00 -19.34
N ARG A 518 65.58 -0.93 -18.86
CA ARG A 518 64.57 -0.01 -19.48
C ARG A 518 63.71 -0.54 -20.66
N VAL A 519 62.40 -0.25 -20.80
CA VAL A 519 61.54 0.90 -20.39
C VAL A 519 60.17 0.40 -19.85
N ALA A 520 59.37 1.27 -19.20
CA ALA A 520 58.16 0.92 -18.46
C ALA A 520 56.82 0.98 -19.26
N SER A 521 55.82 0.19 -18.84
CA SER A 521 54.46 0.63 -18.39
C SER A 521 53.38 -0.45 -18.61
N GLY A 522 52.25 -0.33 -17.89
CA GLY A 522 51.04 -1.16 -18.07
C GLY A 522 51.01 -2.45 -17.26
N ALA A 523 50.11 -2.53 -16.27
CA ALA A 523 49.97 -3.70 -15.40
C ALA A 523 48.63 -4.44 -15.61
N ARG A 524 48.62 -5.77 -15.43
CA ARG A 524 47.59 -6.52 -14.69
C ARG A 524 47.91 -8.01 -14.55
N LEU A 525 47.63 -8.52 -13.34
CA LEU A 525 47.24 -9.91 -12.99
C LEU A 525 48.21 -11.08 -13.26
N PHE A 526 48.50 -11.82 -12.20
CA PHE A 526 48.79 -13.27 -12.18
C PHE A 526 48.13 -13.88 -10.94
N GLY A 527 48.02 -15.22 -10.87
CA GLY A 527 47.48 -15.94 -9.71
C GLY A 527 47.92 -17.40 -9.68
N GLY A 528 47.67 -18.07 -8.54
CA GLY A 528 48.14 -19.43 -8.24
C GLY A 528 49.51 -19.44 -7.53
N GLU A 529 49.77 -20.29 -6.52
CA GLU A 529 48.92 -21.25 -5.81
C GLU A 529 49.31 -21.30 -4.31
N GLU A 530 48.47 -21.88 -3.45
CA GLU A 530 48.75 -22.10 -2.01
C GLU A 530 49.45 -23.46 -1.76
N PRO A 531 49.82 -23.81 -0.50
CA PRO A 531 48.82 -24.50 0.31
C PRO A 531 48.80 -24.15 1.82
N GLY A 532 47.62 -23.80 2.33
CA GLY A 532 47.09 -24.40 3.56
C GLY A 532 47.19 -23.62 4.88
N THR A 533 46.11 -22.90 5.24
CA THR A 533 45.55 -22.92 6.61
C THR A 533 44.07 -22.48 6.61
N GLY A 534 43.35 -22.69 7.72
CA GLY A 534 41.88 -22.71 7.75
C GLY A 534 41.15 -21.38 7.55
N THR A 535 40.41 -21.27 6.44
CA THR A 535 39.06 -20.68 6.34
C THR A 535 38.79 -19.33 7.01
N SER A 536 38.93 -18.25 6.23
CA SER A 536 37.98 -17.12 6.25
C SER A 536 37.35 -16.97 4.86
N GLY A 537 36.04 -16.72 4.81
CA GLY A 537 35.25 -16.80 3.57
C GLY A 537 35.42 -15.58 2.66
N LYS A 538 36.07 -15.76 1.50
CA LYS A 538 36.12 -14.73 0.44
C LYS A 538 34.71 -14.52 -0.14
N THR A 539 34.18 -13.30 -0.02
CA THR A 539 32.82 -12.91 -0.48
C THR A 539 32.64 -12.82 -2.00
N TRP A 540 33.64 -13.25 -2.78
CA TRP A 540 33.63 -13.25 -4.24
C TRP A 540 34.10 -14.61 -4.76
N SER A 541 33.15 -15.43 -5.21
CA SER A 541 33.40 -16.74 -5.83
C SER A 541 32.48 -16.93 -7.04
N ASN A 542 32.97 -17.54 -8.12
CA ASN A 542 32.15 -17.87 -9.28
C ASN A 542 31.04 -18.87 -8.90
N ASN A 543 29.83 -18.66 -9.42
CA ASN A 543 28.71 -19.56 -9.17
C ASN A 543 28.96 -20.93 -9.83
N ALA A 544 29.18 -21.96 -9.00
CA ALA A 544 29.45 -23.32 -9.44
C ALA A 544 28.29 -23.94 -10.25
N PHE A 545 27.04 -23.50 -10.04
CA PHE A 545 25.88 -23.99 -10.78
C PHE A 545 25.77 -23.45 -12.21
N THR A 546 26.51 -22.40 -12.56
CA THR A 546 26.50 -21.76 -13.90
C THR A 546 27.86 -21.81 -14.60
N SER A 547 28.86 -22.44 -14.00
CA SER A 547 30.21 -22.55 -14.55
C SER A 547 30.28 -23.65 -15.60
N VAL A 548 30.72 -23.32 -16.82
CA VAL A 548 30.89 -24.28 -17.92
C VAL A 548 32.35 -24.31 -18.40
N PRO A 549 32.85 -25.45 -18.92
CA PRO A 549 34.17 -25.54 -19.53
C PRO A 549 34.37 -24.54 -20.69
N THR A 550 35.61 -24.11 -20.93
CA THR A 550 35.96 -23.17 -22.02
C THR A 550 35.72 -23.70 -23.44
N ASN A 551 35.48 -25.01 -23.58
CA ASN A 551 35.07 -25.65 -24.84
C ASN A 551 33.55 -25.94 -24.93
N TYR A 552 32.75 -25.50 -23.94
CA TYR A 552 31.30 -25.67 -23.94
C TYR A 552 30.65 -24.94 -25.10
N LYS A 553 29.85 -25.66 -25.89
CA LYS A 553 29.04 -25.10 -26.97
C LYS A 553 27.59 -25.12 -26.54
N LEU A 554 26.91 -23.97 -26.62
CA LEU A 554 25.46 -23.92 -26.37
C LEU A 554 24.73 -24.90 -27.32
N PRO A 555 23.73 -25.64 -26.81
CA PRO A 555 22.76 -26.30 -27.68
C PRO A 555 22.13 -25.28 -28.62
N GLN A 556 22.07 -25.57 -29.93
CA GLN A 556 21.34 -24.70 -30.85
C GLN A 556 19.86 -24.70 -30.49
N SER A 557 19.20 -23.54 -30.58
CA SER A 557 17.75 -23.49 -30.43
C SER A 557 17.08 -24.21 -31.62
N PRO A 558 15.89 -24.82 -31.44
CA PRO A 558 15.18 -25.49 -32.53
C PRO A 558 14.90 -24.58 -33.74
N SER A 559 14.84 -23.27 -33.51
CA SER A 559 14.74 -22.22 -34.53
C SER A 559 15.99 -22.12 -35.40
N ALA A 560 17.18 -22.18 -34.79
CA ALA A 560 18.47 -22.11 -35.50
C ALA A 560 18.75 -23.38 -36.31
N GLU A 561 18.43 -24.56 -35.78
CA GLU A 561 18.57 -25.83 -36.50
C GLU A 561 17.67 -25.85 -37.75
N ARG A 562 16.40 -25.41 -37.63
CA ARG A 562 15.49 -25.25 -38.79
C ARG A 562 16.06 -24.29 -39.84
N ALA A 563 16.68 -23.18 -39.43
CA ALA A 563 17.33 -22.25 -40.35
C ALA A 563 18.53 -22.88 -41.08
N GLN A 564 19.38 -23.65 -40.37
CA GLN A 564 20.50 -24.36 -41.00
C GLN A 564 20.05 -25.50 -41.93
N ILE A 565 18.95 -26.20 -41.61
CA ILE A 565 18.33 -27.20 -42.50
C ILE A 565 17.77 -26.53 -43.76
N ALA A 566 17.14 -25.36 -43.65
CA ALA A 566 16.67 -24.59 -44.80
C ALA A 566 17.84 -24.12 -45.69
N ALA A 567 18.91 -23.59 -45.10
CA ALA A 567 20.11 -23.18 -45.82
C ALA A 567 20.84 -24.36 -46.51
N ARG A 568 20.93 -25.52 -45.85
CA ARG A 568 21.47 -26.75 -46.46
C ARG A 568 20.60 -27.31 -47.58
N ARG A 569 19.28 -27.02 -47.58
CA ARG A 569 18.39 -27.35 -48.70
C ARG A 569 18.52 -26.38 -49.88
N SER A 570 18.82 -25.10 -49.65
CA SER A 570 19.07 -24.15 -50.74
C SER A 570 20.47 -24.32 -51.36
N SER A 571 21.50 -24.64 -50.57
CA SER A 571 22.85 -24.94 -51.11
C SER A 571 22.85 -26.20 -51.99
N LYS A 572 22.29 -27.32 -51.50
CA LYS A 572 22.16 -28.57 -52.29
C LYS A 572 21.25 -28.45 -53.52
N ARG A 573 20.48 -27.37 -53.65
CA ARG A 573 19.75 -27.05 -54.89
C ARG A 573 20.61 -26.27 -55.88
N LYS A 574 21.43 -25.32 -55.40
CA LYS A 574 22.42 -24.61 -56.25
C LYS A 574 23.56 -25.50 -56.77
N GLU A 575 23.92 -26.55 -56.04
CA GLU A 575 24.93 -27.54 -56.49
C GLU A 575 24.38 -28.60 -57.47
N ARG A 576 23.08 -28.54 -57.84
CA ARG A 576 22.45 -29.49 -58.78
C ARG A 576 22.00 -28.88 -60.11
N ASP A 577 21.76 -27.57 -60.16
CA ASP A 577 21.45 -26.87 -61.42
C ASP A 577 22.73 -26.37 -62.10
N GLY A 578 23.46 -27.28 -62.75
CA GLY A 578 24.66 -26.98 -63.54
C GLY A 578 24.63 -27.67 -64.91
N SER A 579 24.62 -26.87 -65.98
CA SER A 579 24.44 -27.24 -67.42
C SER A 579 22.98 -27.33 -67.88
N PRO A 580 22.69 -27.17 -69.19
CA PRO A 580 22.77 -25.90 -69.91
C PRO A 580 21.40 -25.48 -70.52
N PRO A 581 21.22 -24.23 -71.00
CA PRO A 581 19.90 -23.75 -71.45
C PRO A 581 19.45 -24.32 -72.79
N VAL A 582 18.18 -24.72 -72.88
CA VAL A 582 17.48 -25.11 -74.13
C VAL A 582 16.18 -24.28 -74.24
N PRO A 583 15.89 -23.63 -75.38
CA PRO A 583 14.79 -22.65 -75.49
C PRO A 583 13.48 -23.24 -76.05
N THR A 584 12.32 -22.75 -75.58
CA THR A 584 10.98 -22.74 -76.23
C THR A 584 9.95 -22.15 -75.23
N ARG A 585 8.78 -21.59 -75.59
CA ARG A 585 8.16 -21.18 -76.87
C ARG A 585 7.16 -20.02 -76.58
N LYS A 586 6.70 -19.28 -77.61
CA LYS A 586 5.65 -18.25 -77.48
C LYS A 586 4.24 -18.84 -77.66
N SER A 587 3.30 -18.50 -76.77
CA SER A 587 1.84 -18.41 -77.03
C SER A 587 1.18 -17.60 -75.90
N THR A 588 0.78 -16.32 -76.07
CA THR A 588 -0.35 -15.73 -76.83
C THR A 588 -1.74 -15.81 -76.16
N ARG A 589 -2.18 -14.66 -75.61
CA ARG A 589 -3.56 -14.09 -75.59
C ARG A 589 -4.76 -14.99 -75.24
N ARG A 590 -5.50 -14.59 -74.19
CA ARG A 590 -6.67 -13.68 -74.28
C ARG A 590 -6.62 -12.75 -73.03
N ALA A 591 -6.76 -11.43 -73.12
CA ALA A 591 -7.78 -10.59 -73.77
C ALA A 591 -9.12 -10.69 -73.02
#